data_AF-A0A2S3ZRC7-F1
#
_entry.id   AF-A0A2S3ZRC7-F1
#
_cell.length_a   1.000
_cell.length_b   1.000
_cell.length_c   1.000
_cell.angle_alpha   90.00
_cell.angle_beta   90.00
_cell.angle_gamma   90.00
#
_symmetry.space_group_name_H-M   'P 1'
#
loop_
_entity.id
_entity.type
_entity.pdbx_description
1 polymer ?
#
loop_
_entity_poly.entity_id
_entity_poly.type
_entity_poly.pdbx_seq_one_letter_code
_entity_poly.pdbx_strand_id
1 'polypeptide(L)' 'MQWLYEHTADNSARFVLGTLNANPLVCFGVNPSTAEPNRLDRTVDAVRRVATLNGFDSFVMLNVCARRA' A
#
# COMPACT_ATOMS: atom_id res chain seq x y z
N MET A 1 6.44 12.64 -2.85
CA MET A 1 5.98 11.30 -3.31
C MET A 1 4.50 11.40 -3.58
N GLN A 2 4.06 10.94 -4.75
CA GLN A 2 2.63 10.85 -5.06
C GLN A 2 2.08 9.56 -4.45
N TRP A 3 1.06 9.68 -3.61
CA TRP A 3 0.37 8.52 -3.05
C TRP A 3 -0.67 7.98 -4.05
N LEU A 4 -0.72 6.66 -4.16
CA LEU A 4 -1.88 5.94 -4.70
C LEU A 4 -2.72 5.49 -3.52
N TYR A 5 -3.98 5.92 -3.49
CA TYR A 5 -4.88 5.65 -2.38
C TYR A 5 -6.33 5.54 -2.87
N GLU A 6 -6.65 4.43 -3.53
CA GLU A 6 -7.99 4.14 -4.01
C GLU A 6 -8.82 3.51 -2.90
N HIS A 7 -9.89 4.18 -2.49
CA HIS A 7 -10.72 3.79 -1.35
C HIS A 7 -12.17 4.24 -1.56
N THR A 8 -13.09 3.69 -0.77
CA THR A 8 -14.49 4.14 -0.74
C THR A 8 -14.60 5.53 -0.13
N ALA A 9 -15.68 6.25 -0.45
CA ALA A 9 -15.89 7.62 0.05
C ALA A 9 -15.98 7.70 1.59
N ASP A 10 -16.49 6.66 2.24
CA ASP A 10 -16.55 6.51 3.70
C ASP A 10 -15.26 5.92 4.31
N ASN A 11 -14.27 5.61 3.46
CA ASN A 11 -13.00 5.00 3.82
C ASN A 11 -13.11 3.65 4.56
N SER A 12 -14.22 2.93 4.39
CA SER A 12 -14.42 1.59 4.95
C SER A 12 -13.68 0.48 4.18
N ALA A 13 -13.38 0.71 2.91
CA ALA A 13 -12.57 -0.17 2.08
C ALA A 13 -11.50 0.58 1.28
N ARG A 14 -10.32 -0.04 1.13
CA ARG A 14 -9.16 0.49 0.43
C ARG A 14 -8.66 -0.56 -0.57
N PHE A 15 -8.78 -0.25 -1.86
CA PHE A 15 -8.38 -1.13 -2.96
C PHE A 15 -6.90 -0.99 -3.29
N VAL A 16 -6.33 0.21 -3.19
CA VAL A 16 -4.92 0.47 -3.51
C VAL A 16 -4.28 1.30 -2.40
N LEU A 17 -3.06 0.95 -2.01
CA LEU A 17 -2.18 1.80 -1.20
C LEU A 17 -0.75 1.70 -1.68
N GLY A 18 -0.10 2.83 -1.87
CA GLY A 18 1.30 2.85 -2.23
C GLY A 18 1.80 4.24 -2.61
N THR A 19 3.04 4.29 -3.08
CA THR A 19 3.60 5.45 -3.75
C THR A 19 3.84 5.12 -5.21
N LEU A 20 3.72 6.09 -6.10
CA LEU A 20 3.99 5.90 -7.52
C LEU A 20 5.31 6.57 -7.90
N ASN A 21 6.18 5.80 -8.55
CA ASN A 21 7.39 6.27 -9.23
C ASN A 21 7.69 5.30 -10.39
N ALA A 22 8.88 5.35 -11.00
CA ALA A 22 9.18 4.66 -12.25
C ALA A 22 9.31 3.13 -12.14
N ASN A 23 9.71 2.60 -10.98
CA ASN A 23 9.97 1.17 -10.77
C ASN A 23 9.37 0.66 -9.43
N PRO A 24 8.03 0.52 -9.35
CA PRO A 24 7.36 0.06 -8.13
C PRO A 24 7.47 -1.45 -7.93
N LEU A 25 7.66 -1.86 -6.67
CA LEU A 25 7.29 -3.22 -6.26
C LEU A 25 5.76 -3.31 -6.20
N VAL A 26 5.15 -4.18 -7.01
CA VAL A 26 3.69 -4.45 -6.97
C VAL A 26 3.41 -5.73 -6.19
N CYS A 27 2.47 -5.69 -5.24
CA CYS A 27 2.07 -6.86 -4.46
C CYS A 27 0.57 -6.92 -4.18
N PHE A 28 0.08 -8.10 -3.79
CA PHE A 28 -1.31 -8.32 -3.38
C PHE A 28 -1.43 -8.38 -1.84
N GLY A 29 -2.27 -7.51 -1.28
CA GLY A 29 -2.63 -7.52 0.13
C GLY A 29 -3.82 -8.46 0.37
N VAL A 30 -3.60 -9.51 1.15
CA VAL A 30 -4.66 -10.48 1.54
C VAL A 30 -5.13 -10.31 2.98
N ASN A 31 -4.44 -9.47 3.77
CA ASN A 31 -4.79 -9.20 5.16
C ASN A 31 -5.45 -7.81 5.28
N PRO A 32 -6.51 -7.66 6.11
CA PRO A 32 -7.01 -6.36 6.52
C PRO A 32 -5.88 -5.50 7.11
N SER A 33 -5.92 -4.20 6.83
CA SER A 33 -4.86 -3.25 7.15
C SER A 33 -5.45 -1.92 7.58
N THR A 34 -4.85 -1.30 8.60
CA THR A 34 -5.21 0.05 9.06
C THR A 34 -4.44 1.14 8.32
N ALA A 35 -3.42 0.77 7.53
CA ALA A 35 -2.52 1.70 6.88
C ALA A 35 -3.24 2.78 6.04
N GLU A 36 -2.64 3.95 5.98
CA GLU A 36 -3.11 5.07 5.18
C GLU A 36 -1.90 5.90 4.73
N PRO A 37 -2.07 6.81 3.75
CA PRO A 37 -1.00 7.72 3.36
C PRO A 37 -0.34 8.37 4.58
N ASN A 38 0.98 8.29 4.64
CA ASN A 38 1.81 8.81 5.74
C ASN A 38 1.67 8.10 7.10
N ARG A 39 0.85 7.05 7.22
CA ARG A 39 0.71 6.25 8.44
C ARG A 39 0.56 4.76 8.10
N LEU A 40 1.70 4.14 7.80
CA LEU A 40 1.78 2.72 7.49
C LEU A 40 1.67 1.88 8.75
N ASP A 41 0.93 0.76 8.66
CA ASP A 41 1.03 -0.31 9.65
C ASP A 41 2.30 -1.14 9.43
N ARG A 42 2.55 -2.12 10.32
CA ARG A 42 3.76 -2.95 10.26
C ARG A 42 3.86 -3.76 8.96
N THR A 43 2.74 -4.22 8.41
CA THR A 43 2.72 -5.04 7.20
C THR A 43 3.08 -4.19 5.98
N VAL A 44 2.46 -3.02 5.83
CA VAL A 44 2.74 -2.14 4.69
C VAL A 44 4.13 -1.49 4.81
N ASP A 45 4.59 -1.17 6.03
CA ASP A 45 5.97 -0.71 6.21
C ASP A 45 7.00 -1.79 5.88
N ALA A 46 6.72 -3.07 6.17
CA ALA A 46 7.56 -4.18 5.74
C ALA A 46 7.64 -4.28 4.21
N VAL A 47 6.52 -4.13 3.50
CA VAL A 47 6.51 -4.10 2.03
C VAL A 47 7.33 -2.93 1.49
N ARG A 48 7.17 -1.73 2.05
CA ARG A 48 7.99 -0.55 1.68
C ARG A 48 9.49 -0.84 1.87
N ARG A 49 9.88 -1.46 2.98
CA ARG A 49 11.28 -1.83 3.24
C ARG A 49 11.79 -2.88 2.26
N VAL A 50 10.99 -3.90 1.96
CA VAL A 50 11.34 -4.91 0.95
C VAL A 50 11.55 -4.25 -0.42
N ALA A 51 10.67 -3.33 -0.82
CA ALA A 51 10.83 -2.57 -2.06
C ALA A 51 12.19 -1.85 -2.08
N THR A 52 12.48 -1.04 -1.06
CA THR A 52 13.74 -0.28 -0.97
C THR A 52 14.98 -1.17 -0.94
N LEU A 53 14.97 -2.25 -0.15
CA LEU A 53 16.12 -3.16 -0.02
C LEU A 53 16.41 -3.94 -1.31
N ASN A 54 15.46 -4.03 -2.23
CA ASN A 54 15.61 -4.71 -3.53
C ASN A 54 15.72 -3.73 -4.71
N GLY A 55 15.96 -2.44 -4.45
CA GLY A 55 16.21 -1.45 -5.50
C GLY A 55 14.97 -0.92 -6.23
N PHE A 56 13.78 -1.18 -5.70
CA PHE A 56 12.55 -0.53 -6.18
C PHE A 56 12.46 0.88 -5.60
N ASP A 57 11.93 1.81 -6.39
CA ASP A 57 11.84 3.24 -6.03
C ASP A 57 10.52 3.61 -5.35
N SER A 58 9.59 2.66 -5.29
CA SER A 58 8.24 2.81 -4.78
C SER A 58 7.58 1.44 -4.55
N PHE A 59 6.37 1.42 -3.98
CA PHE A 59 5.59 0.20 -3.81
C PHE A 59 4.11 0.46 -4.08
N VAL A 60 3.40 -0.55 -4.59
CA VAL A 60 1.95 -0.53 -4.80
C VAL A 60 1.35 -1.83 -4.28
N MET A 61 0.43 -1.72 -3.33
CA MET A 61 -0.32 -2.85 -2.79
C MET A 61 -1.76 -2.81 -3.31
N LEU A 62 -2.14 -3.86 -4.04
CA LEU A 62 -3.51 -4.13 -4.48
C LEU A 62 -4.19 -5.01 -3.43
N ASN A 63 -5.22 -4.51 -2.75
CA ASN A 63 -5.85 -5.23 -1.65
C ASN A 63 -7.02 -6.09 -2.15
N VAL A 64 -6.85 -7.41 -2.06
CA VAL A 64 -7.94 -8.38 -2.29
C VAL A 64 -8.93 -8.30 -1.11
N CYS A 65 -8.41 -8.21 0.11
CA CYS A 65 -9.18 -7.92 1.30
C CYS A 65 -9.26 -6.41 1.53
N ALA A 66 -10.09 -5.73 0.74
CA ALA A 66 -10.16 -4.26 0.74
C ALA A 66 -10.75 -3.67 2.03
N ARG A 67 -11.58 -4.41 2.78
CA ARG A 67 -12.17 -3.90 4.03
C ARG A 67 -11.06 -3.61 5.04
N ARG A 68 -11.06 -2.38 5.58
CA ARG A 68 -10.08 -1.96 6.57
C ARG A 68 -10.39 -2.58 7.93
N ALA A 69 -9.32 -2.82 8.69
CA ALA A 69 -9.38 -3.23 10.09
C ALA A 69 -9.53 -2.01 11.01
#